data_AF-A0A660QG11-F1
#
_entry.id   AF-A0A660QG11-F1
#
_cell.length_a   1.000
_cell.length_b   1.000
_cell.length_c   1.000
_cell.angle_alpha   90.00
_cell.angle_beta   90.00
_cell.angle_gamma   90.00
#
_symmetry.space_group_name_H-M   'P 1'
#
loop_
_entity.id
_entity.type
_entity.pdbx_description
1 polymer ?
#
loop_
_entity_poly.entity_id
_entity_poly.type
_entity_poly.pdbx_seq_one_letter_code
_entity_poly.pdbx_strand_id
1 'polypeptide(L)'
;MTDVRVYETMFIIDPEVEEEEREGIVEKVKSIIQERLQGEIENLDRWGIRKLAYEINHRSEGDYTVVIFRANPDNLMKLESFFRVTPQVIRWQTFRREDIEKKKSSAPQKDQSKEQ
;
A
#
# COMPACT_ATOMS: atom_id res chain seq x y z
N MET A 1 -8.99 10.61 -20.39
CA MET A 1 -8.61 10.88 -18.98
C MET A 1 -9.10 9.70 -18.18
N THR A 2 -8.17 8.88 -17.65
CA THR A 2 -8.53 7.73 -16.81
C THR A 2 -8.82 8.22 -15.40
N ASP A 3 -9.91 7.75 -14.81
CA ASP A 3 -10.39 8.20 -13.50
C ASP A 3 -9.46 7.72 -12.37
N VAL A 4 -9.25 8.58 -11.37
CA VAL A 4 -8.43 8.26 -10.19
C VAL A 4 -9.19 7.27 -9.32
N ARG A 5 -8.54 6.14 -9.00
CA ARG A 5 -9.15 5.05 -8.23
C ARG A 5 -8.47 4.88 -6.88
N VAL A 6 -9.18 4.30 -5.92
CA VAL A 6 -8.61 3.92 -4.62
C VAL A 6 -8.10 2.49 -4.70
N TYR A 7 -6.87 2.29 -4.28
CA TYR A 7 -6.22 1.00 -4.17
C TYR A 7 -5.82 0.72 -2.74
N GLU A 8 -5.82 -0.56 -2.39
CA GLU A 8 -5.16 -1.08 -1.20
C GLU A 8 -4.08 -2.05 -1.66
N THR A 9 -2.88 -1.91 -1.11
CA THR A 9 -1.81 -2.88 -1.29
C THR A 9 -1.37 -3.39 0.06
N MET A 10 -1.46 -4.70 0.24
CA MET A 10 -0.84 -5.40 1.35
C MET A 10 0.43 -6.07 0.84
N PHE A 11 1.53 -5.92 1.56
CA PHE A 11 2.77 -6.63 1.28
C PHE A 11 3.38 -7.17 2.57
N ILE A 12 4.15 -8.25 2.41
CA ILE A 12 4.79 -9.01 3.47
C ILE A 12 6.28 -9.03 3.18
N ILE A 13 7.08 -8.55 4.13
CA ILE A 13 8.54 -8.59 4.07
C ILE A 13 9.05 -9.78 4.89
N ASP A 14 10.12 -10.43 4.45
CA ASP A 14 10.83 -11.46 5.20
C ASP A 14 11.27 -10.91 6.58
N PRO A 15 10.86 -11.53 7.71
CA PRO A 15 11.19 -11.04 9.04
C PRO A 15 12.67 -11.26 9.42
N GLU A 16 13.44 -12.04 8.66
CA GLU A 16 14.89 -12.18 8.87
C GLU A 16 15.70 -11.00 8.31
N VAL A 17 15.09 -10.16 7.47
CA VAL A 17 15.70 -8.91 7.01
C VAL A 17 15.79 -7.94 8.19
N GLU A 18 16.92 -7.24 8.33
CA GLU A 18 17.14 -6.26 9.39
C GLU A 18 16.04 -5.18 9.40
N GLU A 19 15.66 -4.72 10.59
CA GLU A 19 14.52 -3.80 10.75
C GLU A 19 14.66 -2.51 9.93
N GLU A 20 15.87 -1.93 9.91
CA GLU A 20 16.19 -0.73 9.12
C GLU A 20 15.99 -0.95 7.61
N GLU A 21 16.33 -2.13 7.09
CA GLU A 21 16.11 -2.46 5.68
C GLU A 21 14.61 -2.66 5.40
N ARG A 22 13.86 -3.26 6.33
CA ARG A 22 12.39 -3.38 6.20
C ARG A 22 11.72 -2.01 6.15
N GLU A 23 12.13 -1.08 7.02
CA GLU A 23 11.66 0.30 6.98
C GLU A 23 12.03 1.00 5.67
N GLY A 24 13.25 0.78 5.18
CA GLY A 24 13.70 1.28 3.88
C GLY A 24 12.83 0.80 2.71
N ILE A 25 12.38 -0.46 2.73
CA ILE A 25 11.44 -1.00 1.74
C ILE A 25 10.09 -0.28 1.83
N VAL A 26 9.57 -0.05 3.03
CA VAL A 26 8.30 0.68 3.22
C VAL A 26 8.40 2.10 2.68
N GLU A 27 9.48 2.82 2.99
CA GLU A 27 9.71 4.17 2.44
C GLU A 27 9.84 4.15 0.93
N LYS A 28 10.49 3.12 0.36
CA LYS A 28 10.57 2.97 -1.10
C LYS A 28 9.21 2.78 -1.74
N VAL A 29 8.33 1.98 -1.12
CA VAL A 29 6.93 1.82 -1.57
C VAL A 29 6.20 3.15 -1.55
N LYS A 30 6.34 3.94 -0.47
CA LYS A 30 5.75 5.30 -0.38
C LYS A 30 6.24 6.20 -1.51
N SER A 31 7.54 6.28 -1.73
CA SER A 31 8.13 7.08 -2.80
C SER A 31 7.64 6.64 -4.18
N ILE A 32 7.51 5.34 -4.44
CA ILE A 32 6.99 4.85 -5.73
C ILE A 32 5.54 5.29 -5.94
N ILE A 33 4.69 5.19 -4.92
CA ILE A 33 3.30 5.64 -4.99
C ILE A 33 3.24 7.15 -5.30
N GLN A 34 4.00 7.96 -4.56
CA GLN A 34 3.96 9.42 -4.70
C GLN A 34 4.61 9.91 -6.00
N GLU A 35 5.82 9.45 -6.32
CA GLU A 35 6.62 9.99 -7.41
C GLU A 35 6.32 9.32 -8.75
N ARG A 36 6.12 8.00 -8.76
CA ARG A 36 6.05 7.22 -10.00
C ARG A 36 4.63 6.94 -10.47
N LEU A 37 3.71 6.78 -9.52
CA LEU A 37 2.27 6.65 -9.78
C LEU A 37 1.55 7.99 -9.74
N GLN A 38 2.21 9.05 -9.23
CA GLN A 38 1.60 10.36 -8.98
C GLN A 38 0.36 10.21 -8.10
N GLY A 39 0.44 9.29 -7.13
CA GLY A 39 -0.63 8.92 -6.23
C GLY A 39 -0.55 9.61 -4.87
N GLU A 40 -1.70 9.65 -4.20
CA GLU A 40 -1.84 10.20 -2.85
C GLU A 40 -2.05 9.05 -1.86
N ILE A 41 -1.21 8.95 -0.83
CA ILE A 41 -1.37 7.95 0.23
C ILE A 41 -2.41 8.45 1.22
N GLU A 42 -3.47 7.66 1.43
CA GLU A 42 -4.51 7.97 2.41
C GLU A 42 -4.19 7.40 3.78
N ASN A 43 -3.68 6.18 3.81
CA ASN A 43 -3.31 5.51 5.04
C ASN A 43 -2.15 4.54 4.80
N LEU A 44 -1.32 4.38 5.83
CA LEU A 44 -0.27 3.38 5.87
C LEU A 44 -0.23 2.76 7.27
N ASP A 45 -0.62 1.49 7.33
CA ASP A 45 -0.70 0.73 8.57
C ASP A 45 0.41 -0.31 8.61
N ARG A 46 1.32 -0.17 9.57
CA ARG A 46 2.36 -1.15 9.89
C ARG A 46 1.79 -2.14 10.90
N TRP A 47 1.58 -3.38 10.48
CA TRP A 47 1.05 -4.44 11.34
C TRP A 47 2.16 -5.19 12.09
N GLY A 48 3.40 -5.07 11.63
CA GLY A 48 4.55 -5.74 12.20
C GLY A 48 4.58 -7.23 11.88
N ILE A 49 5.44 -7.95 12.61
CA ILE A 49 5.64 -9.38 12.44
C ILE A 49 4.42 -10.17 12.92
N ARG A 50 3.89 -11.03 12.05
CA ARG A 50 2.76 -11.91 12.35
C ARG A 50 2.99 -13.31 11.78
N LYS A 51 2.40 -14.31 12.43
CA LYS A 51 2.45 -15.71 11.98
C LYS A 51 1.66 -15.90 10.69
N LEU A 52 2.28 -16.56 9.70
CA LEU A 52 1.65 -16.96 8.45
C LEU A 52 0.78 -18.21 8.67
N ALA A 53 -0.27 -18.36 7.86
CA ALA A 53 -1.13 -19.55 7.92
C ALA A 53 -0.40 -20.83 7.45
N TYR A 54 0.59 -20.66 6.57
CA TYR A 54 1.48 -21.70 6.05
C TYR A 54 2.82 -21.05 5.68
N GLU A 55 3.84 -21.88 5.52
CA GLU A 55 5.18 -21.38 5.18
C GLU A 55 5.25 -20.82 3.76
N ILE A 56 5.85 -19.64 3.63
CA ILE A 56 6.16 -19.02 2.35
C ILE A 56 7.67 -18.86 2.30
N ASN A 57 8.33 -19.47 1.30
CA ASN A 57 9.79 -19.44 1.18
C ASN A 57 10.51 -19.85 2.48
N HIS A 58 10.03 -20.91 3.16
CA HIS A 58 10.54 -21.40 4.45
C HIS A 58 10.39 -20.41 5.63
N ARG A 59 9.55 -19.38 5.50
CA ARG A 59 9.21 -18.47 6.60
C ARG A 59 7.86 -18.82 7.19
N SER A 60 7.78 -18.93 8.52
CA SER A 60 6.53 -19.10 9.26
C SER A 60 5.91 -17.78 9.72
N GLU A 61 6.63 -16.67 9.57
CA GLU A 61 6.25 -15.32 9.98
C GLU A 61 6.54 -14.33 8.86
N GLY A 62 5.92 -13.15 8.93
CA GLY A 62 6.10 -12.07 7.96
C GLY A 62 5.81 -10.71 8.57
N ASP A 63 6.56 -9.67 8.18
CA ASP A 63 6.28 -8.28 8.55
C ASP A 63 5.25 -7.68 7.58
N TYR A 64 4.04 -7.42 8.10
CA TYR A 64 2.91 -6.97 7.32
C TYR A 64 2.82 -5.43 7.26
N THR A 65 2.60 -4.92 6.07
CA THR A 65 2.24 -3.51 5.85
C THR A 65 1.08 -3.40 4.88
N VAL A 66 0.13 -2.53 5.19
CA VAL A 66 -1.01 -2.19 4.33
C VAL A 66 -0.94 -0.71 3.99
N VAL A 67 -1.08 -0.39 2.71
CA VAL A 67 -1.15 0.99 2.23
C VAL A 67 -2.41 1.19 1.40
N ILE A 68 -3.17 2.22 1.74
CA ILE A 68 -4.34 2.68 0.98
C ILE A 68 -3.94 3.97 0.27
N PHE A 69 -4.13 4.03 -1.05
CA PHE A 69 -3.73 5.18 -1.85
C PHE A 69 -4.65 5.41 -3.04
N ARG A 70 -4.69 6.65 -3.52
CA ARG A 70 -5.34 7.05 -4.77
C ARG A 70 -4.31 7.14 -5.88
N ALA A 71 -4.59 6.54 -7.02
CA ALA A 71 -3.72 6.69 -8.20
C ALA A 71 -4.51 6.50 -9.50
N ASN A 72 -3.94 6.99 -10.60
CA ASN A 72 -4.38 6.62 -11.93
C ASN A 72 -3.91 5.18 -12.24
N PRO A 73 -4.77 4.28 -12.77
CA PRO A 73 -4.39 2.92 -13.16
C PRO A 73 -3.21 2.83 -14.14
N ASP A 74 -2.97 3.85 -14.97
CA ASP A 74 -1.96 3.83 -16.04
C ASP A 74 -0.55 3.45 -15.56
N ASN A 75 -0.23 3.76 -14.29
CA ASN A 75 1.10 3.55 -13.71
C ASN A 75 1.16 2.47 -12.62
N LEU A 76 0.07 1.74 -12.35
CA LEU A 76 -0.01 0.78 -11.24
C LEU A 76 1.04 -0.34 -11.37
N MET A 77 1.36 -0.76 -12.60
CA MET A 77 2.36 -1.79 -12.90
C MET A 77 3.77 -1.46 -12.39
N LYS A 78 4.10 -0.18 -12.18
CA LYS A 78 5.40 0.23 -11.61
C LYS A 78 5.56 -0.24 -10.17
N LEU A 79 4.48 -0.24 -9.39
CA LEU A 79 4.49 -0.74 -8.02
C LEU A 79 4.65 -2.27 -8.00
N GLU A 80 3.90 -2.99 -8.84
CA GLU A 80 4.06 -4.44 -8.97
C GLU A 80 5.46 -4.85 -9.45
N SER A 81 6.04 -4.10 -10.39
CA SER A 81 7.39 -4.33 -10.88
C SER A 81 8.41 -4.21 -9.75
N PHE A 82 8.25 -3.23 -8.85
CA PHE A 82 9.12 -3.07 -7.69
C PHE A 82 9.05 -4.29 -6.77
N PHE A 83 7.85 -4.77 -6.43
CA PHE A 83 7.72 -5.97 -5.60
C PHE A 83 8.34 -7.21 -6.27
N ARG A 84 8.16 -7.39 -7.58
CA ARG A 84 8.75 -8.51 -8.32
C ARG A 84 10.28 -8.55 -8.28
N VAL A 85 10.93 -7.39 -8.28
CA VAL A 85 12.41 -7.30 -8.27
C VAL A 85 13.01 -7.18 -6.87
N THR A 86 12.17 -7.11 -5.84
CA THR A 86 12.58 -6.97 -4.43
C THR A 86 12.40 -8.32 -3.73
N PRO A 87 13.42 -9.19 -3.70
CA PRO A 87 13.30 -10.56 -3.18
C PRO A 87 12.92 -10.62 -1.69
N GLN A 88 13.22 -9.56 -0.93
CA GLN A 88 12.82 -9.41 0.47
C GLN A 88 11.30 -9.35 0.66
N VAL A 89 10.54 -8.94 -0.36
CA VAL A 89 9.08 -8.94 -0.35
C VAL A 89 8.59 -10.32 -0.78
N ILE A 90 8.21 -11.15 0.19
CA ILE A 90 7.84 -12.54 -0.04
C ILE A 90 6.42 -12.69 -0.62
N ARG A 91 5.56 -11.68 -0.43
CA ARG A 91 4.22 -11.65 -1.00
C ARG A 91 3.66 -10.23 -1.05
N TRP A 92 2.86 -9.94 -2.06
CA TRP A 92 2.07 -8.72 -2.14
C TRP A 92 0.73 -9.01 -2.81
N GLN A 93 -0.25 -8.15 -2.53
CA GLN A 93 -1.53 -8.17 -3.20
C GLN A 93 -2.08 -6.75 -3.26
N THR A 94 -2.44 -6.33 -4.47
CA THR A 94 -3.11 -5.06 -4.72
C THR A 94 -4.57 -5.31 -5.07
N PHE A 95 -5.48 -4.54 -4.46
CA PHE A 95 -6.91 -4.56 -4.72
C PHE A 95 -7.40 -3.15 -5.03
N ARG A 96 -8.39 -3.03 -5.93
CA ARG A 96 -9.16 -1.80 -6.06
C ARG A 96 -10.23 -1.76 -4.97
N ARG A 97 -10.33 -0.65 -4.25
CA ARG A 97 -11.27 -0.44 -3.13
C ARG A 97 -12.45 0.42 -3.52
N GLU A 98 -13.37 -0.16 -4.29
CA GLU A 98 -14.61 0.52 -4.72
C GLU A 98 -15.54 0.89 -3.55
N ASP A 99 -15.43 0.17 -2.43
CA ASP A 99 -16.16 0.44 -1.19
C ASP A 99 -15.72 1.77 -0.55
N ILE A 100 -14.42 2.07 -0.56
CA ILE A 100 -13.86 3.33 -0.05
C ILE A 100 -14.21 4.49 -1.01
N GLU A 101 -14.15 4.25 -2.32
CA GLU A 101 -14.58 5.21 -3.34
C GLU A 101 -16.04 5.68 -3.08
N LYS A 102 -16.96 4.74 -2.86
CA LYS A 102 -18.38 5.05 -2.60
C LYS A 102 -18.61 5.74 -1.26
N LYS A 103 -17.91 5.33 -0.19
CA LYS A 103 -18.12 5.89 1.15
C LYS A 103 -17.82 7.39 1.23
N LYS A 104 -16.82 7.89 0.48
CA LYS A 104 -16.55 9.34 0.39
C LYS A 104 -17.65 10.10 -0.35
N SER A 105 -18.25 9.52 -1.39
CA SER A 105 -19.36 10.15 -2.12
C SER A 105 -20.66 10.25 -1.29
N SER A 106 -20.83 9.37 -0.29
CA SER A 106 -21.99 9.36 0.62
C SER A 106 -21.82 10.16 1.90
N ALA A 107 -20.63 10.71 2.18
CA ALA A 107 -20.40 11.55 3.35
C ALA A 107 -20.77 13.01 3.02
N PRO A 108 -21.66 13.68 3.79
CA PRO A 108 -21.96 15.07 3.55
C PRO A 108 -20.69 15.91 3.71
N GLN A 109 -20.35 16.65 2.66
CA GLN A 109 -19.32 17.67 2.65
C GLN A 109 -19.65 18.67 3.77
N LYS A 110 -18.96 18.59 4.91
CA LYS A 110 -19.03 19.65 5.92
C LYS A 110 -18.34 20.86 5.31
N ASP A 111 -19.16 21.77 4.82
CA ASP A 111 -18.85 23.16 4.50
C ASP A 111 -18.01 23.76 5.63
N GLN A 112 -16.70 23.90 5.44
CA GLN A 112 -15.88 24.82 6.23
C GLN A 112 -15.99 26.20 5.58
N SER A 113 -17.20 26.75 5.63
CA SER A 113 -17.53 28.15 5.32
C SER A 113 -18.37 28.70 6.47
N LYS A 114 -17.73 28.96 7.61
CA LYS A 114 -18.15 29.76 8.80
C LYS A 114 -17.12 29.42 9.89
N GLU A 115 -16.22 30.31 10.27
CA GLU A 115 -16.41 31.55 11.05
C GLU A 115 -15.14 32.39 10.79
N GLN A 116 -15.24 33.61 10.25
CA GLN A 116 -15.20 34.88 11.01
C GLN A 116 -14.05 35.00 12.00
#